data_AF-A0A7C8U5L0-F1
#
_entry.id   AF-A0A7C8U5L0-F1
#
_cell.length_a   1.000
_cell.length_b   1.000
_cell.length_c   1.000
_cell.angle_alpha   90.00
_cell.angle_beta   90.00
_cell.angle_gamma   90.00
#
_symmetry.space_group_name_H-M   'P 1'
#
loop_
_entity.id
_entity.type
_entity.pdbx_description
1 polymer ?
#
loop_
_entity_poly.entity_id
_entity_poly.type
_entity_poly.pdbx_seq_one_letter_code
_entity_poly.pdbx_strand_id
1 'polypeptide(L)'
;MVLCPYVFLWTKEEVPEFKLEAAEVAAAFWIPIHFLLDDKHKTGHPVDVSDRMASSTFQPLRPFFKILLGPMYFSAVQLKPSEVSHSAASTTARGGAISTDKGQAMGDLMLWGITYAILADILDFLPPFNFVESFQYPSFGGWDFRSLVWMLSRGYRRGRKEDLMEYKFSDVIGMRTISGVQKFHDARGARISIIDHLIKGYYGFVRKAAYATITFRLVAFGAIVQYLIRTN
;
A
#
# COMPACT_ATOMS: atom_id res chain seq x y z
N MET A 1 -1.02 18.98 -1.89
CA MET A 1 0.12 18.93 -0.95
C MET A 1 1.28 18.28 -1.68
N VAL A 2 2.46 18.89 -1.66
CA VAL A 2 3.69 18.30 -2.23
C VAL A 2 4.48 17.72 -1.07
N LEU A 3 4.81 16.43 -1.14
CA LEU A 3 5.64 15.76 -0.13
C LEU A 3 7.09 15.74 -0.64
N CYS A 4 8.03 16.22 0.18
CA CYS A 4 9.45 16.23 -0.13
C CYS A 4 10.18 15.35 0.89
N PRO A 5 10.46 14.07 0.59
CA PRO A 5 11.21 13.21 1.48
C PRO A 5 12.70 13.58 1.48
N TYR A 6 13.33 13.51 2.65
CA TYR A 6 14.77 13.74 2.82
C TYR A 6 15.40 12.56 3.55
N VAL A 7 16.63 12.22 3.16
CA VAL A 7 17.42 11.17 3.80
C VAL A 7 18.55 11.83 4.57
N PHE A 8 18.65 11.49 5.85
CA PHE A 8 19.69 12.00 6.74
C PHE A 8 20.64 10.87 7.09
N LEU A 9 21.94 11.17 7.08
CA LEU A 9 22.98 10.26 7.53
C LEU A 9 23.39 10.65 8.94
N TRP A 10 23.25 9.70 9.86
CA TRP A 10 23.77 9.84 11.22
C TRP A 10 25.18 9.26 11.28
N THR A 11 26.16 10.10 11.60
CA THR A 11 27.59 9.73 11.55
C THR A 11 28.22 9.50 12.92
N LYS A 12 27.45 9.65 14.01
CA LYS A 12 27.93 9.36 15.37
C LYS A 12 27.65 7.90 15.72
N GLU A 13 28.56 7.31 16.50
CA GLU A 13 28.44 5.93 16.98
C GLU A 13 27.27 5.75 17.96
N GLU A 14 26.97 6.80 18.74
CA GLU A 14 25.87 6.78 19.70
C GLU A 14 24.54 7.09 19.01
N VAL A 15 23.55 6.22 19.25
CA VAL A 15 22.16 6.43 18.83
C VAL A 15 21.55 7.50 19.75
N PRO A 16 20.96 8.58 19.21
CA PRO A 16 20.38 9.62 20.04
C PRO A 16 19.18 9.09 20.82
N GLU A 17 19.08 9.46 22.10
CA GLU A 17 17.93 9.13 22.93
C GLU A 17 16.66 9.84 22.40
N PHE A 18 15.57 9.09 22.28
CA PHE A 18 14.29 9.62 21.81
C PHE A 18 13.61 10.48 22.87
N LYS A 19 13.66 11.81 22.70
CA LYS A 19 12.84 12.75 23.47
C LYS A 19 11.51 12.96 22.75
N LEU A 20 10.52 12.14 23.11
CA LEU A 20 9.23 12.13 22.44
C LEU A 20 8.24 13.11 23.07
N GLU A 21 7.61 13.92 22.23
CA GLU A 21 6.50 14.78 22.64
C GLU A 21 5.18 14.01 22.50
N ALA A 22 4.50 13.80 23.63
CA ALA A 22 3.27 13.00 23.67
C ALA A 22 2.10 13.60 22.86
N ALA A 23 2.13 14.91 22.56
CA ALA A 23 1.10 15.58 21.78
C ALA A 23 1.16 15.20 20.29
N GLU A 24 2.34 14.83 19.77
CA GLU A 24 2.56 14.57 18.35
C GLU A 24 2.98 13.13 18.07
N VAL A 25 3.79 12.54 18.95
CA VAL A 25 4.43 11.23 18.73
C VAL A 25 4.03 10.25 19.82
N ALA A 26 3.36 9.17 19.42
CA ALA A 26 2.95 8.12 20.34
C ALA A 26 4.11 7.16 20.69
N ALA A 27 4.95 6.83 19.71
CA ALA A 27 6.08 5.93 19.87
C ALA A 27 7.14 6.20 18.79
N ALA A 28 8.39 5.88 19.12
CA ALA A 28 9.49 5.84 18.17
C ALA A 28 10.31 4.56 18.36
N PHE A 29 10.84 4.05 17.26
CA PHE A 29 11.59 2.80 17.25
C PHE A 29 12.50 2.73 16.03
N TRP A 30 13.58 1.97 16.16
CA TRP A 30 14.51 1.69 15.07
C TRP A 30 14.16 0.37 14.39
N ILE A 31 14.33 0.32 13.07
CA ILE A 31 14.11 -0.89 12.28
C ILE A 31 15.36 -1.12 11.42
N PRO A 32 15.95 -2.33 11.48
CA PRO A 32 17.03 -2.69 10.57
C PRO A 32 16.54 -2.70 9.12
N ILE A 33 17.34 -2.12 8.21
CA ILE A 33 16.95 -2.01 6.79
C ILE A 33 16.75 -3.39 6.14
N HIS A 34 17.56 -4.39 6.49
CA HIS A 34 17.45 -5.74 5.95
C HIS A 34 16.09 -6.38 6.26
N PHE A 35 15.47 -6.02 7.40
CA PHE A 35 14.16 -6.51 7.78
C PHE A 35 13.06 -5.99 6.84
N LEU A 36 13.21 -4.73 6.38
CA LEU A 36 12.33 -4.11 5.40
C LEU A 36 12.51 -4.74 4.01
N LEU A 37 13.75 -5.11 3.64
CA LEU A 37 14.06 -5.72 2.36
C LEU A 37 13.54 -7.17 2.23
N ASP A 38 13.43 -7.90 3.34
CA ASP A 38 12.96 -9.29 3.35
C ASP A 38 11.47 -9.38 2.98
N ASP A 39 11.15 -10.20 1.97
CA ASP A 39 9.78 -10.42 1.49
C ASP A 39 8.87 -11.06 2.53
N LYS A 40 9.44 -11.73 3.54
CA LYS A 40 8.68 -12.39 4.62
C LYS A 40 7.85 -11.42 5.46
N HIS A 41 8.25 -10.15 5.53
CA HIS A 41 7.57 -9.13 6.34
C HIS A 41 6.56 -8.33 5.53
N LYS A 42 6.43 -8.58 4.22
CA LYS A 42 5.43 -7.92 3.37
C LYS A 42 4.07 -8.53 3.60
N THR A 43 3.12 -7.69 3.98
CA THR A 43 1.74 -8.07 4.30
C THR A 43 0.74 -7.18 3.55
N GLY A 44 -0.53 -7.56 3.58
CA GLY A 44 -1.61 -6.78 3.01
C GLY A 44 -2.41 -6.10 4.12
N HIS A 45 -2.48 -4.77 4.12
CA HIS A 45 -3.33 -4.03 5.05
C HIS A 45 -4.76 -3.92 4.48
N PRO A 46 -5.78 -4.46 5.18
CA PRO A 46 -7.17 -4.34 4.74
C PRO A 46 -7.69 -2.93 5.00
N VAL A 47 -8.09 -2.24 3.94
CA VAL A 47 -8.69 -0.91 4.00
C VAL A 47 -10.09 -0.97 3.41
N ASP A 48 -11.04 -0.32 4.10
CA ASP A 48 -12.38 -0.14 3.58
C ASP A 48 -12.38 1.01 2.55
N VAL A 49 -12.75 0.69 1.32
CA VAL A 49 -12.79 1.66 0.20
C VAL A 49 -14.21 2.09 -0.11
N SER A 50 -15.20 1.61 0.65
CA SER A 50 -16.62 1.92 0.44
C SER A 50 -16.90 3.42 0.44
N ASP A 51 -16.23 4.18 1.32
CA ASP A 51 -16.37 5.63 1.41
C ASP A 51 -15.84 6.36 0.17
N ARG A 52 -14.82 5.81 -0.49
CA ARG A 52 -14.26 6.41 -1.70
C ARG A 52 -15.06 6.06 -2.94
N MET A 53 -15.81 4.97 -2.90
CA MET A 53 -16.57 4.49 -4.04
C MET A 53 -18.02 4.95 -4.02
N ALA A 54 -18.59 5.17 -2.84
CA ALA A 54 -19.79 5.98 -2.68
C ALA A 54 -19.39 7.45 -2.96
N SER A 55 -19.42 7.85 -4.24
CA SER A 55 -19.37 9.28 -4.59
C SER A 55 -20.40 10.03 -3.75
N SER A 56 -20.16 11.30 -3.41
CA SER A 56 -21.02 12.10 -2.50
C SER A 56 -22.55 11.90 -2.69
N THR A 57 -23.02 11.70 -3.94
CA THR A 57 -24.41 11.38 -4.30
C THR A 57 -24.96 10.03 -3.78
N PHE A 58 -24.12 9.01 -3.62
CA PHE A 58 -24.49 7.64 -3.25
C PHE A 58 -24.01 7.24 -1.85
N GLN A 59 -23.73 8.22 -0.99
CA GLN A 59 -23.30 8.00 0.39
C GLN A 59 -24.21 7.06 1.22
N PRO A 60 -25.56 7.04 1.09
CA PRO A 60 -26.39 6.07 1.81
C PRO A 60 -26.20 4.62 1.33
N LEU A 61 -25.60 4.38 0.16
CA LEU A 61 -25.28 3.05 -0.35
C LEU A 61 -23.93 2.51 0.15
N ARG A 62 -23.23 3.23 1.03
CA ARG A 62 -22.00 2.76 1.70
C ARG A 62 -22.09 1.32 2.24
N PRO A 63 -23.10 0.94 3.06
CA PRO A 63 -23.17 -0.43 3.58
C PRO A 63 -23.34 -1.47 2.48
N PHE A 64 -24.04 -1.12 1.40
CA PHE A 64 -24.20 -1.98 0.23
C PHE A 64 -22.85 -2.23 -0.47
N PHE A 65 -22.06 -1.18 -0.75
CA PHE A 65 -20.73 -1.34 -1.33
C PHE A 65 -19.78 -2.12 -0.41
N LYS A 66 -19.87 -1.91 0.89
CA LYS A 66 -19.05 -2.63 1.88
C LYS A 66 -19.28 -4.13 1.83
N ILE A 67 -20.53 -4.57 1.80
CA ILE A 67 -20.90 -5.98 1.72
C ILE A 67 -20.49 -6.54 0.35
N LEU A 68 -20.71 -5.77 -0.72
CA LEU A 68 -20.60 -6.30 -2.06
C LEU A 68 -19.16 -6.36 -2.59
N LEU A 69 -18.23 -5.52 -2.08
CA LEU A 69 -16.83 -5.54 -2.51
C LEU A 69 -15.88 -6.12 -1.46
N GLY A 70 -16.21 -5.99 -0.18
CA GLY A 70 -15.29 -6.35 0.91
C GLY A 70 -14.07 -5.41 1.00
N PRO A 71 -13.09 -5.77 1.85
CA PRO A 71 -11.90 -4.95 2.05
C PRO A 71 -10.98 -4.99 0.81
N MET A 72 -10.33 -3.85 0.56
CA MET A 72 -9.23 -3.76 -0.39
C MET A 72 -7.92 -3.91 0.36
N TYR A 73 -7.06 -4.81 -0.09
CA TYR A 73 -5.76 -5.01 0.50
C TYR A 73 -4.75 -4.09 -0.19
N PHE A 74 -4.03 -3.32 0.63
CA PHE A 74 -2.90 -2.49 0.20
C PHE A 74 -1.60 -3.13 0.62
N SER A 75 -0.54 -2.96 -0.17
CA SER A 75 0.79 -3.42 0.22
C SER A 75 1.23 -2.69 1.50
N ALA A 76 1.68 -3.48 2.45
CA ALA A 76 2.19 -3.04 3.73
C ALA A 76 3.42 -3.87 4.11
N VAL A 77 4.18 -3.38 5.07
CA VAL A 77 5.25 -4.13 5.73
C VAL A 77 4.98 -4.19 7.21
N GLN A 78 4.91 -5.39 7.75
CA GLN A 78 4.86 -5.63 9.19
C GLN A 78 6.21 -5.24 9.79
N LEU A 79 6.19 -4.38 10.80
CA LEU A 79 7.35 -3.89 11.54
C LEU A 79 7.44 -4.66 12.85
N LYS A 80 8.57 -5.31 13.10
CA LYS A 80 8.87 -5.95 14.40
C LYS A 80 10.04 -5.20 15.04
N PRO A 81 9.78 -4.12 15.79
CA PRO A 81 10.84 -3.40 16.48
C PRO A 81 11.44 -4.27 17.59
N SER A 82 12.76 -4.22 17.74
CA SER A 82 13.46 -4.84 18.87
C SER A 82 13.26 -4.03 20.16
N GLU A 83 13.17 -2.71 20.04
CA GLU A 83 12.97 -1.77 21.15
C GLU A 83 12.01 -0.67 20.73
N VAL A 84 11.04 -0.33 21.59
CA VAL A 84 10.06 0.73 21.36
C VAL A 84 10.13 1.72 22.51
N SER A 85 10.45 2.98 22.20
CA SER A 85 10.37 4.07 23.15
C SER A 85 8.97 4.66 23.13
N HIS A 86 8.33 4.71 24.29
CA HIS A 86 6.96 5.22 24.46
C HIS A 86 6.95 6.62 25.06
N SER A 87 6.02 7.45 24.61
CA SER A 87 5.76 8.74 25.23
C SER A 87 5.03 8.57 26.56
N ALA A 88 5.43 9.33 27.58
CA ALA A 88 4.98 9.17 28.97
C ALA A 88 3.45 9.33 29.22
N ALA A 89 2.66 9.75 28.22
CA ALA A 89 1.22 9.96 28.36
C ALA A 89 0.37 8.68 28.28
N SER A 90 0.90 7.55 27.80
CA SER A 90 0.10 6.32 27.64
C SER A 90 -0.15 5.53 28.94
N THR A 91 0.49 5.92 30.05
CA THR A 91 0.42 5.21 31.35
C THR A 91 -0.54 5.85 32.36
N THR A 92 -1.16 7.00 32.08
CA THR A 92 -1.95 7.73 33.10
C THR A 92 -3.36 8.12 32.62
N ALA A 93 -4.08 7.21 31.98
CA ALA A 93 -5.52 7.36 31.79
C ALA A 93 -6.28 6.38 32.71
N ARG A 94 -6.68 6.93 33.87
CA ARG A 94 -7.77 6.51 34.79
C ARG A 94 -7.57 5.20 35.58
N GLY A 95 -7.50 5.37 36.90
CA GLY A 95 -7.61 4.30 37.89
C GLY A 95 -8.85 3.45 37.67
N GLY A 96 -8.61 2.16 37.42
CA GLY A 96 -9.59 1.13 37.19
C GLY A 96 -8.84 -0.10 36.70
N ALA A 97 -8.87 -1.18 37.47
CA ALA A 97 -8.13 -2.41 37.21
C ALA A 97 -8.33 -2.90 35.77
N ILE A 98 -7.25 -2.89 34.97
CA ILE A 98 -7.20 -3.53 33.65
C ILE A 98 -5.84 -4.22 33.54
N SER A 99 -5.93 -5.54 33.58
CA SER A 99 -5.11 -6.56 32.91
C SER A 99 -3.67 -6.16 32.54
N THR A 100 -2.73 -6.91 33.13
CA THR A 100 -1.38 -7.22 32.62
C THR A 100 -1.42 -7.77 31.18
N ASP A 101 -1.76 -6.92 30.22
CA ASP A 101 -1.85 -7.23 28.78
C ASP A 101 -1.56 -5.99 27.90
N LYS A 102 -0.80 -5.02 28.44
CA LYS A 102 -0.39 -3.78 27.74
C LYS A 102 1.02 -3.81 27.17
N GLY A 103 1.76 -4.91 27.35
CA GLY A 103 2.95 -5.23 26.52
C GLY A 103 2.56 -5.80 25.15
N GLN A 104 1.29 -6.16 24.97
CA GLN A 104 0.73 -6.80 23.77
C GLN A 104 -0.05 -5.82 22.87
N ALA A 105 -0.23 -4.57 23.31
CA ALA A 105 -1.12 -3.58 22.70
C ALA A 105 -0.53 -2.81 21.51
N MET A 106 0.76 -2.96 21.21
CA MET A 106 1.32 -2.61 19.90
C MET A 106 1.54 -3.88 19.07
N GLY A 107 0.52 -4.75 19.10
CA GLY A 107 0.42 -5.88 18.19
C GLY A 107 0.40 -5.37 16.75
N ASP A 108 1.38 -5.81 15.98
CA ASP A 108 1.42 -5.68 14.52
C ASP A 108 1.45 -4.23 13.98
N LEU A 109 2.54 -3.50 14.24
CA LEU A 109 2.78 -2.24 13.54
C LEU A 109 2.97 -2.53 12.05
N MET A 110 2.15 -1.91 11.20
CA MET A 110 2.26 -2.04 9.76
C MET A 110 2.56 -0.69 9.13
N LEU A 111 3.60 -0.63 8.30
CA LEU A 111 3.86 0.51 7.43
C LEU A 111 3.10 0.33 6.13
N TRP A 112 2.17 1.23 5.82
CA TRP A 112 1.37 1.17 4.61
C TRP A 112 1.10 2.57 4.04
N GLY A 113 0.58 2.62 2.81
CA GLY A 113 0.16 3.87 2.18
C GLY A 113 1.33 4.68 1.60
N ILE A 114 1.28 6.01 1.76
CA ILE A 114 2.23 6.93 1.10
C ILE A 114 3.63 6.82 1.69
N THR A 115 3.74 6.64 3.01
CA THR A 115 5.04 6.48 3.69
C THR A 115 5.72 5.20 3.23
N TYR A 116 4.97 4.11 3.10
CA TYR A 116 5.48 2.88 2.49
C TYR A 116 5.92 3.10 1.04
N ALA A 117 5.14 3.84 0.25
CA ALA A 117 5.51 4.11 -1.15
C ALA A 117 6.82 4.90 -1.27
N ILE A 118 7.00 5.94 -0.46
CA ILE A 118 8.24 6.73 -0.42
C ILE A 118 9.41 5.85 0.04
N LEU A 119 9.21 5.06 1.10
CA LEU A 119 10.25 4.17 1.62
C LEU A 119 10.65 3.12 0.59
N ALA A 120 9.69 2.54 -0.12
CA ALA A 120 9.92 1.55 -1.15
C ALA A 120 10.73 2.10 -2.33
N ASP A 121 10.48 3.34 -2.76
CA ASP A 121 11.32 4.02 -3.75
C ASP A 121 12.76 4.23 -3.23
N ILE A 122 12.94 4.53 -1.93
CA ILE A 122 14.26 4.66 -1.30
C ILE A 122 14.98 3.30 -1.22
N LEU A 123 14.28 2.25 -0.78
CA LEU A 123 14.82 0.91 -0.63
C LEU A 123 15.23 0.29 -1.97
N ASP A 124 14.61 0.72 -3.08
CA ASP A 124 15.01 0.28 -4.41
C ASP A 124 16.41 0.77 -4.79
N PHE A 125 16.98 1.78 -4.13
CA PHE A 125 18.37 2.19 -4.30
C PHE A 125 19.37 1.34 -3.51
N LEU A 126 18.89 0.48 -2.62
CA LEU A 126 19.75 -0.38 -1.82
C LEU A 126 19.82 -1.78 -2.45
N PRO A 127 21.00 -2.44 -2.44
CA PRO A 127 21.07 -3.85 -2.80
C PRO A 127 20.15 -4.63 -1.85
N PRO A 128 19.28 -5.53 -2.33
CA PRO A 128 19.33 -6.23 -3.62
C PRO A 128 18.52 -5.62 -4.81
N PHE A 129 18.13 -4.34 -4.80
CA PHE A 129 17.43 -3.66 -5.92
C PHE A 129 16.12 -4.33 -6.41
N ASN A 130 15.54 -5.23 -5.61
CA ASN A 130 14.38 -6.07 -5.97
C ASN A 130 13.07 -5.58 -5.35
N PHE A 131 13.10 -4.46 -4.62
CA PHE A 131 11.96 -4.04 -3.80
C PHE A 131 10.71 -3.76 -4.67
N VAL A 132 10.92 -3.13 -5.82
CA VAL A 132 9.84 -2.84 -6.77
C VAL A 132 9.23 -4.11 -7.39
N GLU A 133 10.01 -5.17 -7.62
CA GLU A 133 9.50 -6.39 -8.26
C GLU A 133 8.52 -7.14 -7.36
N SER A 134 8.78 -7.08 -6.06
CA SER A 134 7.92 -7.65 -5.01
C SER A 134 6.67 -6.82 -4.72
N PHE A 135 6.51 -5.64 -5.33
CA PHE A 135 5.39 -4.75 -5.05
C PHE A 135 4.06 -5.38 -5.46
N GLN A 136 3.17 -5.55 -4.48
CA GLN A 136 1.84 -6.09 -4.70
C GLN A 136 0.86 -4.97 -5.04
N TYR A 137 0.27 -5.05 -6.23
CA TYR A 137 -0.81 -4.15 -6.63
C TYR A 137 -2.02 -4.31 -5.69
N PRO A 138 -2.68 -3.21 -5.31
CA PRO A 138 -3.78 -3.30 -4.38
C PRO A 138 -4.98 -3.97 -5.06
N SER A 139 -5.62 -4.90 -4.35
CA SER A 139 -6.72 -5.71 -4.87
C SER A 139 -7.73 -6.05 -3.78
N PHE A 140 -8.99 -6.25 -4.16
CA PHE A 140 -10.03 -6.70 -3.23
C PHE A 140 -9.89 -8.19 -2.93
N GLY A 141 -10.39 -8.61 -1.77
CA GLY A 141 -10.32 -10.01 -1.33
C GLY A 141 -11.12 -11.00 -2.17
N GLY A 142 -12.17 -10.55 -2.87
CA GLY A 142 -13.01 -11.40 -3.71
C GLY A 142 -12.24 -12.02 -4.88
N TRP A 143 -12.36 -13.35 -5.04
CA TRP A 143 -11.70 -14.08 -6.13
C TRP A 143 -12.20 -13.63 -7.52
N ASP A 144 -13.49 -13.31 -7.62
CA ASP A 144 -14.13 -12.76 -8.82
C ASP A 144 -13.51 -11.42 -9.23
N PHE A 145 -13.39 -10.49 -8.27
CA PHE A 145 -12.77 -9.20 -8.50
C PHE A 145 -11.31 -9.34 -8.89
N ARG A 146 -10.56 -10.19 -8.17
CA ARG A 146 -9.13 -10.41 -8.42
C ARG A 146 -8.90 -10.95 -9.84
N SER A 147 -9.74 -11.87 -10.29
CA SER A 147 -9.66 -12.44 -11.63
C SER A 147 -9.96 -11.39 -12.71
N LEU A 148 -10.98 -10.57 -12.50
CA LEU A 148 -11.41 -9.55 -13.45
C LEU A 148 -10.39 -8.40 -13.54
N VAL A 149 -9.85 -7.94 -12.41
CA VAL A 149 -8.74 -6.98 -12.41
C VAL A 149 -7.50 -7.57 -13.04
N TRP A 150 -7.13 -8.80 -12.70
CA TRP A 150 -5.97 -9.44 -13.31
C TRP A 150 -6.10 -9.53 -14.83
N MET A 151 -7.29 -9.88 -15.35
CA MET A 151 -7.58 -9.92 -16.79
C MET A 151 -7.48 -8.52 -17.43
N LEU A 152 -8.21 -7.53 -16.89
CA LEU A 152 -8.23 -6.17 -17.44
C LEU A 152 -6.88 -5.47 -17.36
N SER A 153 -6.10 -5.74 -16.30
CA SER A 153 -4.79 -5.13 -16.08
C SER A 153 -3.63 -5.96 -16.63
N ARG A 154 -3.87 -7.14 -17.24
CA ARG A 154 -2.80 -8.04 -17.68
C ARG A 154 -1.84 -7.38 -18.67
N GLY A 155 -2.38 -6.73 -19.70
CA GLY A 155 -1.59 -6.03 -20.71
C GLY A 155 -0.87 -4.81 -20.13
N TYR A 156 -1.57 -4.05 -19.28
CA TYR A 156 -1.02 -2.86 -18.63
C TYR A 156 0.14 -3.20 -17.67
N ARG A 157 -0.02 -4.23 -16.84
CA ARG A 157 1.01 -4.68 -15.90
C ARG A 157 2.25 -5.22 -16.62
N ARG A 158 2.08 -5.86 -17.76
CA ARG A 158 3.20 -6.41 -18.54
C ARG A 158 4.06 -5.28 -19.13
N GLY A 159 3.45 -4.33 -19.82
CA GLY A 159 4.19 -3.21 -20.42
C GLY A 159 4.94 -2.36 -19.38
N ARG A 160 4.31 -2.03 -18.25
CA ARG A 160 4.95 -1.23 -17.19
C ARG A 160 6.13 -1.93 -16.52
N LYS A 161 6.08 -3.26 -16.40
CA LYS A 161 7.22 -4.04 -15.87
C LYS A 161 8.38 -4.05 -16.85
N GLU A 162 8.09 -4.19 -18.13
CA GLU A 162 9.09 -4.13 -19.20
C GLU A 162 9.78 -2.74 -19.22
N ASP A 163 8.99 -1.66 -19.18
CA ASP A 163 9.49 -0.27 -19.11
C ASP A 163 10.43 -0.03 -17.90
N LEU A 164 10.09 -0.61 -16.73
CA LEU A 164 10.90 -0.48 -15.51
C LEU A 164 12.18 -1.31 -15.55
N MET A 165 12.13 -2.51 -16.13
CA MET A 165 13.33 -3.34 -16.30
C MET A 165 14.32 -2.67 -17.26
N GLU A 166 13.81 -2.08 -18.35
CA GLU A 166 14.63 -1.29 -19.28
C GLU A 166 15.28 -0.09 -18.56
N TYR A 167 14.50 0.64 -17.75
CA TYR A 167 15.02 1.74 -16.94
C TYR A 167 16.13 1.27 -15.98
N LYS A 168 15.89 0.21 -15.18
CA LYS A 168 16.89 -0.33 -14.25
C LYS A 168 18.16 -0.81 -14.96
N PHE A 169 18.01 -1.47 -16.11
CA PHE A 169 19.14 -1.95 -16.90
C PHE A 169 19.98 -0.79 -17.45
N SER A 170 19.34 0.31 -17.88
CA SER A 170 20.04 1.51 -18.35
C SER A 170 20.84 2.21 -17.24
N ASP A 171 20.32 2.24 -16.01
CA ASP A 171 21.01 2.82 -14.85
C ASP A 171 22.24 1.98 -14.45
N VAL A 172 22.16 0.65 -14.51
CA VAL A 172 23.28 -0.26 -14.17
C VAL A 172 24.45 -0.17 -15.17
N ILE A 173 24.16 0.02 -16.45
CA ILE A 173 25.20 0.05 -17.51
C ILE A 173 25.82 1.44 -17.66
N GLY A 174 25.31 2.47 -16.98
CA GLY A 174 25.83 3.84 -17.10
C GLY A 174 25.65 4.46 -18.49
N MET A 175 24.89 3.80 -19.39
CA MET A 175 24.61 4.28 -20.73
C MET A 175 23.46 5.29 -20.68
N ARG A 176 23.80 6.56 -20.46
CA ARG A 176 22.88 7.72 -20.45
C ARG A 176 22.21 8.06 -21.78
N THR A 177 22.38 7.24 -22.81
CA THR A 177 21.89 7.55 -24.16
C THR A 177 21.35 6.31 -24.81
N ILE A 178 20.04 6.12 -24.78
CA ILE A 178 19.23 5.64 -25.92
C ILE A 178 17.79 6.14 -25.66
N SER A 179 17.15 6.57 -26.72
CA SER A 179 15.82 7.17 -26.93
C SER A 179 14.62 6.75 -26.08
N GLY A 180 14.71 5.72 -25.22
CA GLY A 180 13.64 5.30 -24.29
C GLY A 180 13.60 6.08 -22.98
N VAL A 181 14.75 6.59 -22.51
CA VAL A 181 14.92 7.30 -21.22
C VAL A 181 14.14 8.63 -21.18
N GLN A 182 13.85 9.22 -22.34
CA GLN A 182 13.11 10.48 -22.44
C GLN A 182 11.64 10.36 -22.01
N LYS A 183 11.06 9.15 -21.99
CA LYS A 183 9.73 8.91 -21.41
C LYS A 183 9.71 8.90 -19.87
N PHE A 184 10.86 8.65 -19.24
CA PHE A 184 10.99 8.58 -17.77
C PHE A 184 11.52 9.87 -17.15
N HIS A 185 11.92 10.85 -17.96
CA HIS A 185 12.18 12.20 -17.51
C HIS A 185 10.99 13.09 -17.86
N ASP A 186 10.32 13.61 -16.84
CA ASP A 186 9.42 14.75 -17.04
C ASP A 186 10.25 15.96 -17.52
N ALA A 187 9.62 16.95 -18.15
CA ALA A 187 10.27 18.10 -18.81
C ALA A 187 11.19 18.97 -17.91
N ARG A 188 11.38 18.58 -16.65
CA ARG A 188 12.19 19.23 -15.61
C ARG A 188 13.36 18.39 -15.09
N GLY A 189 13.66 17.23 -15.69
CA GLY A 189 14.85 16.43 -15.33
C GLY A 189 14.75 15.67 -14.00
N ALA A 190 13.59 15.68 -13.33
CA ALA A 190 13.36 14.89 -12.11
C ALA A 190 13.13 13.41 -12.44
N ARG A 191 13.75 12.51 -11.66
CA ARG A 191 13.50 11.06 -11.72
C ARG A 191 12.06 10.78 -11.25
N ILE A 192 11.33 9.95 -12.00
CA ILE A 192 9.95 9.58 -11.66
C ILE A 192 9.97 8.55 -10.52
N SER A 193 9.08 8.72 -9.53
CA SER A 193 8.80 7.70 -8.50
C SER A 193 8.35 6.39 -9.17
N ILE A 194 9.03 5.29 -8.88
CA ILE A 194 8.76 4.00 -9.52
C ILE A 194 7.36 3.53 -9.16
N ILE A 195 6.97 3.71 -7.90
CA ILE A 195 5.63 3.35 -7.44
C ILE A 195 4.55 4.24 -8.05
N ASP A 196 4.79 5.55 -8.17
CA ASP A 196 3.85 6.41 -8.90
C ASP A 196 3.67 5.91 -10.34
N HIS A 197 4.76 5.58 -11.03
CA HIS A 197 4.71 5.06 -12.39
C HIS A 197 3.93 3.74 -12.50
N LEU A 198 4.10 2.81 -11.56
CA LEU A 198 3.36 1.55 -11.49
C LEU A 198 1.86 1.76 -11.26
N ILE A 199 1.52 2.66 -10.34
CA ILE A 199 0.15 2.87 -9.88
C ILE A 199 -0.64 3.78 -10.84
N LYS A 200 0.02 4.70 -11.56
CA LYS A 200 -0.61 5.72 -12.40
C LYS A 200 -1.46 5.11 -13.51
N GLY A 201 -2.77 5.11 -13.33
CA GLY A 201 -3.76 4.55 -14.28
C GLY A 201 -4.27 3.16 -13.89
N TYR A 202 -3.62 2.47 -12.96
CA TYR A 202 -4.08 1.18 -12.43
C TYR A 202 -5.48 1.29 -11.80
N TYR A 203 -5.74 2.35 -11.04
CA TYR A 203 -7.04 2.56 -10.40
C TYR A 203 -8.20 2.72 -11.39
N GLY A 204 -7.93 3.13 -12.64
CA GLY A 204 -8.94 3.15 -13.69
C GLY A 204 -9.46 1.74 -14.00
N PHE A 205 -8.58 0.75 -14.04
CA PHE A 205 -8.95 -0.66 -14.25
C PHE A 205 -9.65 -1.24 -13.02
N VAL A 206 -9.14 -0.96 -11.82
CA VAL A 206 -9.78 -1.37 -10.54
C VAL A 206 -11.21 -0.86 -10.47
N ARG A 207 -11.44 0.41 -10.81
CA ARG A 207 -12.78 1.01 -10.80
C ARG A 207 -13.71 0.36 -11.83
N LYS A 208 -13.25 0.14 -13.06
CA LYS A 208 -14.04 -0.57 -14.09
C LYS A 208 -14.39 -1.99 -13.64
N ALA A 209 -13.43 -2.69 -13.04
CA ALA A 209 -13.64 -4.02 -12.52
C ALA A 209 -14.64 -4.05 -11.37
N ALA A 210 -14.57 -3.07 -10.46
CA ALA A 210 -15.52 -2.92 -9.35
C ALA A 210 -16.95 -2.82 -9.88
N TYR A 211 -17.21 -1.91 -10.81
CA TYR A 211 -18.53 -1.77 -11.41
C TYR A 211 -18.98 -3.04 -12.13
N ALA A 212 -18.10 -3.70 -12.90
CA ALA A 212 -18.42 -4.95 -13.58
C ALA A 212 -18.80 -6.07 -12.59
N THR A 213 -18.08 -6.19 -11.48
CA THR A 213 -18.40 -7.17 -10.43
C THR A 213 -19.71 -6.84 -9.71
N ILE A 214 -19.99 -5.56 -9.45
CA ILE A 214 -21.25 -5.13 -8.85
C ILE A 214 -22.41 -5.50 -9.76
N THR A 215 -22.31 -5.17 -11.05
CA THR A 215 -23.36 -5.50 -12.03
C THR A 215 -23.56 -7.00 -12.18
N PHE A 216 -22.47 -7.77 -12.21
CA PHE A 216 -22.54 -9.23 -12.33
C PHE A 216 -23.23 -9.87 -11.12
N ARG A 217 -22.86 -9.46 -9.91
CA ARG A 217 -23.47 -9.96 -8.66
C ARG A 217 -24.95 -9.59 -8.55
N LEU A 218 -25.33 -8.37 -8.96
CA LEU A 218 -26.73 -7.94 -8.98
C LEU A 218 -27.58 -8.75 -9.97
N VAL A 219 -27.07 -8.99 -11.19
CA VAL A 219 -27.76 -9.81 -12.20
C VAL A 219 -27.88 -11.26 -11.74
N ALA A 220 -26.81 -11.84 -11.20
CA ALA A 220 -26.83 -13.21 -10.68
C ALA A 220 -27.82 -13.36 -9.52
N PHE A 221 -27.83 -12.40 -8.58
CA PHE A 221 -28.80 -12.39 -7.49
C PHE A 221 -30.24 -12.27 -8.00
N GLY A 222 -30.50 -11.37 -8.95
CA GLY A 222 -31.81 -11.22 -9.58
C GLY A 222 -32.28 -12.50 -10.28
N ALA A 223 -31.38 -13.19 -11.02
CA ALA A 223 -31.69 -14.45 -11.69
C ALA A 223 -32.00 -15.58 -10.68
N ILE A 224 -31.26 -15.65 -9.57
CA ILE A 224 -31.51 -16.64 -8.50
C ILE A 224 -32.86 -16.41 -7.84
N VAL A 225 -33.20 -15.15 -7.53
CA VAL A 225 -34.50 -14.79 -6.95
C VAL A 225 -35.63 -15.12 -7.93
N GLN A 226 -35.47 -14.81 -9.21
CA GLN A 226 -36.46 -15.13 -10.24
C GLN A 226 -36.63 -16.65 -10.41
N TYR A 227 -35.55 -17.42 -10.33
CA TYR A 227 -35.60 -18.88 -10.35
C TYR A 227 -36.37 -19.43 -9.13
N LEU A 228 -36.07 -18.94 -7.92
CA LEU A 228 -36.74 -19.32 -6.68
C LEU A 228 -38.25 -19.02 -6.70
N ILE A 229 -38.65 -17.86 -7.21
CA ILE A 229 -40.07 -17.48 -7.35
C ILE A 229 -40.79 -18.39 -8.36
N ARG A 230 -40.09 -18.85 -9.39
CA ARG A 230 -40.68 -19.72 -10.42
C ARG A 230 -40.79 -21.19 -9.98
N THR A 231 -39.96 -21.61 -9.02
CA THR A 231 -39.97 -22.98 -8.48
C THR A 231 -40.93 -23.21 -7.32
N ASN A 232 -41.40 -22.15 -6.66
CA ASN A 232 -42.49 -22.17 -5.66
C ASN A 232 -43.84 -21.93 -6.33
#